data_AF-A0A661IDC9-F1
#
_entry.id   AF-A0A661IDC9-F1
#
_cell.length_a   1.000
_cell.length_b   1.000
_cell.length_c   1.000
_cell.angle_alpha   90.00
_cell.angle_beta   90.00
_cell.angle_gamma   90.00
#
_symmetry.space_group_name_H-M   'P 1'
#
loop_
_entity.id
_entity.type
_entity.pdbx_description
1 polymer ?
#
loop_
_entity_poly.entity_id
_entity_poly.type
_entity_poly.pdbx_seq_one_letter_code
_entity_poly.pdbx_strand_id
1 'polypeptide(L)'
;MAKYLYGASVQGIQEFIFATNKLKEIVGASELVKQIATKFEDNFKADKILVNAAGNIKAIFEDKQKCKDVVLEFSKLIQQKAYGITISQAVVEMKDKFVEQKKAIEELEKNLKIQRNRPSIPLDLSLNIMKLNPATAKPIVEYIKVKDKEIPIDIATKQKLDAYEKLENKENTDLSKLSNSKNKLAVIHIDGNRLGEVIKNLKTPLSEFSTKLDDATKEAFRVAKNDKKVREIILGGDDVTVICDANNALAFTKEFLDNFEKQTEEKLDSKITACAGIAFTNDKYPFHYAVSLAEELCKEAKKHSKRESSCLMFHNIQSSNFQNWSKFVEDELTIKNNKHTIRLDFGAYYLNTEKQAKIKDFINSVEAYKCDGSPISRLRSWLSELYKDDINAKKLLDRINDITKQSGEWNNCIMDKNLQKINQELSHDTLIVKKDAYDKTPIYDILQILSVTEAN
;
A
#
# COMPACT_ATOMS: atom_id res chain seq x y z
N MET A 1 -23.64 -32.11 -19.24
CA MET A 1 -22.99 -32.79 -18.10
C MET A 1 -22.71 -31.73 -17.04
N ALA A 2 -22.90 -32.03 -15.76
CA ALA A 2 -22.66 -31.04 -14.70
C ALA A 2 -21.17 -30.64 -14.68
N LYS A 3 -20.90 -29.33 -14.70
CA LYS A 3 -19.55 -28.77 -14.54
C LYS A 3 -19.38 -28.23 -13.13
N TYR A 4 -18.18 -28.22 -12.59
CA TYR A 4 -17.89 -27.78 -11.23
C TYR A 4 -17.02 -26.54 -11.26
N LEU A 5 -17.54 -25.44 -10.72
CA LEU A 5 -16.79 -24.21 -10.53
C LEU A 5 -16.10 -24.26 -9.17
N TYR A 6 -14.79 -24.44 -9.18
CA TYR A 6 -13.93 -24.39 -8.01
C TYR A 6 -13.42 -22.96 -7.79
N GLY A 7 -13.40 -22.54 -6.53
CA GLY A 7 -12.80 -21.29 -6.09
C GLY A 7 -11.88 -21.53 -4.91
N ALA A 8 -10.72 -20.87 -4.93
CA ALA A 8 -9.86 -20.73 -3.77
C ALA A 8 -9.42 -19.28 -3.58
N SER A 9 -9.32 -18.85 -2.34
CA SER A 9 -8.84 -17.51 -1.97
C SER A 9 -7.88 -17.63 -0.79
N VAL A 10 -6.66 -17.17 -0.97
CA VAL A 10 -5.64 -17.10 0.08
C VAL A 10 -6.02 -15.97 1.03
N GLN A 11 -6.10 -16.28 2.31
CA GLN A 11 -6.42 -15.32 3.35
C GLN A 11 -5.17 -14.79 4.02
N GLY A 12 -5.26 -13.54 4.48
CA GLY A 12 -4.26 -12.96 5.36
C GLY A 12 -2.89 -12.77 4.70
N ILE A 13 -2.85 -12.46 3.40
CA ILE A 13 -1.60 -12.32 2.62
C ILE A 13 -0.70 -11.26 3.27
N GLN A 14 -1.27 -10.11 3.62
CA GLN A 14 -0.53 -9.00 4.24
C GLN A 14 -0.03 -9.39 5.63
N GLU A 15 -0.87 -9.99 6.46
CA GLU A 15 -0.49 -10.45 7.80
C GLU A 15 0.61 -11.51 7.73
N PHE A 16 0.54 -12.43 6.77
CA PHE A 16 1.58 -13.44 6.55
C PHE A 16 2.91 -12.82 6.11
N ILE A 17 2.88 -11.87 5.18
CA ILE A 17 4.07 -11.22 4.62
C ILE A 17 4.74 -10.30 5.67
N PHE A 18 3.96 -9.49 6.36
CA PHE A 18 4.44 -8.42 7.25
C PHE A 18 4.46 -8.77 8.75
N ALA A 19 4.26 -10.05 9.09
CA ALA A 19 4.46 -10.58 10.46
C ALA A 19 5.90 -10.44 10.99
N THR A 20 6.85 -9.96 10.19
CA THR A 20 8.27 -9.79 10.52
C THR A 20 8.77 -8.44 10.03
N ASN A 21 9.83 -7.93 10.68
CA ASN A 21 10.51 -6.70 10.28
C ASN A 21 11.75 -6.95 9.42
N LYS A 22 12.03 -8.21 9.06
CA LYS A 22 13.20 -8.55 8.26
C LYS A 22 12.84 -8.62 6.79
N LEU A 23 13.41 -7.74 5.97
CA LEU A 23 13.09 -7.64 4.56
C LEU A 23 13.27 -8.95 3.78
N LYS A 24 14.30 -9.74 4.09
CA LYS A 24 14.50 -11.05 3.45
C LYS A 24 13.32 -12.00 3.69
N GLU A 25 12.80 -12.03 4.91
CA GLU A 25 11.63 -12.84 5.26
C GLU A 25 10.35 -12.28 4.60
N ILE A 26 10.18 -10.95 4.54
CA ILE A 26 9.06 -10.29 3.84
C ILE A 26 9.06 -10.64 2.34
N VAL A 27 10.21 -10.47 1.69
CA VAL A 27 10.38 -10.75 0.26
C VAL A 27 10.18 -12.24 -0.03
N GLY A 28 10.74 -13.12 0.82
CA GLY A 28 10.53 -14.55 0.72
C GLY A 28 9.08 -14.97 0.93
N ALA A 29 8.36 -14.33 1.87
CA ALA A 29 6.94 -14.56 2.08
C ALA A 29 6.11 -14.16 0.86
N SER A 30 6.40 -13.01 0.25
CA SER A 30 5.77 -12.60 -1.01
C SER A 30 6.01 -13.62 -2.12
N GLU A 31 7.23 -14.10 -2.27
CA GLU A 31 7.57 -15.10 -3.28
C GLU A 31 6.81 -16.41 -3.06
N LEU A 32 6.67 -16.87 -1.81
CA LEU A 32 5.82 -18.03 -1.49
C LEU A 32 4.37 -17.82 -1.92
N VAL A 33 3.81 -16.62 -1.72
CA VAL A 33 2.45 -16.29 -2.14
C VAL A 33 2.32 -16.28 -3.66
N LYS A 34 3.29 -15.71 -4.38
CA LYS A 34 3.32 -15.73 -5.86
C LYS A 34 3.33 -17.15 -6.42
N GLN A 35 4.09 -18.05 -5.80
CA GLN A 35 4.19 -19.45 -6.22
C GLN A 35 2.89 -20.26 -6.05
N ILE A 36 1.93 -19.80 -5.25
CA ILE A 36 0.65 -20.52 -5.03
C ILE A 36 -0.08 -20.72 -6.37
N ALA A 37 -0.11 -19.69 -7.21
CA ALA A 37 -0.76 -19.72 -8.51
C ALA A 37 -0.11 -20.76 -9.44
N THR A 38 1.23 -20.74 -9.53
CA THR A 38 2.00 -21.71 -10.31
C THR A 38 1.82 -23.13 -9.78
N LYS A 39 1.75 -23.31 -8.45
CA LYS A 39 1.53 -24.63 -7.85
C LYS A 39 0.15 -25.19 -8.08
N PHE A 40 -0.87 -24.34 -8.21
CA PHE A 40 -2.15 -24.80 -8.68
C PHE A 40 -2.06 -25.38 -10.10
N GLU A 41 -1.47 -24.64 -11.03
CA GLU A 41 -1.31 -25.06 -12.44
C GLU A 41 -0.44 -26.32 -12.59
N ASP A 42 0.70 -26.39 -11.89
CA ASP A 42 1.65 -27.52 -11.95
C ASP A 42 1.01 -28.84 -11.49
N ASN A 43 0.16 -28.79 -10.44
CA ASN A 43 -0.31 -29.99 -9.73
C ASN A 43 -1.74 -30.36 -10.11
N PHE A 44 -2.55 -29.40 -10.55
CA PHE A 44 -3.97 -29.59 -10.80
C PHE A 44 -4.32 -29.14 -12.22
N LYS A 45 -4.57 -30.14 -13.08
CA LYS A 45 -5.01 -29.91 -14.46
C LYS A 45 -6.50 -29.61 -14.50
N ALA A 46 -6.84 -28.33 -14.30
CA ALA A 46 -8.18 -27.83 -14.53
C ALA A 46 -8.53 -27.84 -16.03
N ASP A 47 -9.80 -28.05 -16.36
CA ASP A 47 -10.26 -28.03 -17.75
C ASP A 47 -10.31 -26.60 -18.30
N LYS A 48 -10.58 -25.61 -17.43
CA LYS A 48 -10.46 -24.19 -17.74
C LYS A 48 -10.11 -23.35 -16.52
N ILE A 49 -9.07 -22.53 -16.60
CA ILE A 49 -8.72 -21.55 -15.56
C ILE A 49 -9.39 -20.22 -15.92
N LEU A 50 -10.19 -19.68 -14.99
CA LEU A 50 -10.86 -18.39 -15.14
C LEU A 50 -10.05 -17.26 -14.52
N VAL A 51 -9.49 -17.51 -13.34
CA VAL A 51 -8.65 -16.56 -12.60
C VAL A 51 -7.55 -17.35 -11.91
N ASN A 52 -6.31 -16.90 -12.00
CA ASN A 52 -5.20 -17.43 -11.23
C ASN A 52 -4.19 -16.31 -10.96
N ALA A 53 -4.52 -15.42 -10.02
CA ALA A 53 -3.72 -14.23 -9.72
C ALA A 53 -3.92 -13.77 -8.27
N ALA A 54 -2.87 -13.20 -7.67
CA ALA A 54 -2.90 -12.58 -6.34
C ALA A 54 -3.56 -13.44 -5.24
N GLY A 55 -3.30 -14.75 -5.24
CA GLY A 55 -3.87 -15.68 -4.27
C GLY A 55 -5.36 -16.01 -4.48
N ASN A 56 -5.98 -15.55 -5.58
CA ASN A 56 -7.34 -15.93 -5.97
C ASN A 56 -7.31 -16.86 -7.18
N ILE A 57 -7.96 -18.01 -7.03
CA ILE A 57 -8.04 -19.06 -8.04
C ILE A 57 -9.50 -19.35 -8.33
N LYS A 58 -9.87 -19.36 -9.61
CA LYS A 58 -11.17 -19.82 -10.09
C LYS A 58 -10.95 -20.73 -11.28
N ALA A 59 -11.43 -21.96 -11.18
CA ALA A 59 -11.20 -23.00 -12.18
C ALA A 59 -12.45 -23.84 -12.41
N ILE A 60 -12.63 -24.34 -13.63
CA ILE A 60 -13.72 -25.24 -14.01
C ILE A 60 -13.16 -26.65 -14.17
N PHE A 61 -13.87 -27.60 -13.57
CA PHE A 61 -13.65 -29.03 -13.71
C PHE A 61 -14.91 -29.69 -14.31
N GLU A 62 -14.74 -30.52 -15.32
CA GLU A 62 -15.83 -31.33 -15.89
C GLU A 62 -16.00 -32.66 -15.14
N ASP A 63 -14.94 -33.12 -14.47
CA ASP A 63 -14.94 -34.33 -13.64
C ASP A 63 -15.08 -33.99 -12.15
N LYS A 64 -16.13 -34.56 -11.53
CA LYS A 64 -16.41 -34.43 -10.09
C LYS A 64 -15.27 -34.97 -9.23
N GLN A 65 -14.64 -36.07 -9.63
CA GLN A 65 -13.60 -36.70 -8.84
C GLN A 65 -12.34 -35.85 -8.83
N LYS A 66 -11.90 -35.36 -10.00
CA LYS A 66 -10.80 -34.39 -10.08
C LYS A 66 -11.03 -33.16 -9.19
N CYS A 67 -12.25 -32.62 -9.22
CA CYS A 67 -12.61 -31.48 -8.38
C CYS A 67 -12.50 -31.78 -6.87
N LYS A 68 -12.94 -32.97 -6.43
CA LYS A 68 -12.78 -33.41 -5.03
C LYS A 68 -11.32 -33.55 -4.64
N ASP A 69 -10.50 -34.14 -5.49
CA ASP A 69 -9.07 -34.36 -5.22
C ASP A 69 -8.34 -33.01 -5.05
N VAL A 70 -8.69 -32.02 -5.87
CA VAL A 70 -8.19 -30.64 -5.74
C VAL A 70 -8.57 -30.06 -4.39
N VAL A 71 -9.84 -30.18 -3.97
CA VAL A 71 -10.31 -29.63 -2.69
C VAL A 71 -9.56 -30.24 -1.49
N LEU A 72 -9.26 -31.54 -1.56
CA LEU A 72 -8.58 -32.27 -0.48
C LEU A 72 -7.08 -31.95 -0.42
N GLU A 73 -6.39 -31.92 -1.56
CA GLU A 73 -4.92 -31.84 -1.58
C GLU A 73 -4.39 -30.40 -1.72
N PHE A 74 -5.14 -29.48 -2.33
CA PHE A 74 -4.61 -28.13 -2.60
C PHE A 74 -4.33 -27.34 -1.32
N SER A 75 -5.26 -27.33 -0.35
CA SER A 75 -5.05 -26.61 0.93
C SER A 75 -3.84 -27.16 1.67
N LYS A 76 -3.72 -28.49 1.73
CA LYS A 76 -2.62 -29.20 2.38
C LYS A 76 -1.29 -28.88 1.70
N LEU A 77 -1.23 -28.93 0.38
CA LEU A 77 -0.03 -28.60 -0.41
C LEU A 77 0.47 -27.18 -0.10
N ILE A 78 -0.43 -26.19 -0.09
CA ILE A 78 -0.03 -24.81 0.16
C ILE A 78 0.34 -24.60 1.63
N GLN A 79 -0.46 -25.10 2.59
CA GLN A 79 -0.15 -24.96 4.01
C GLN A 79 1.18 -25.63 4.38
N GLN A 80 1.57 -26.72 3.72
CA GLN A 80 2.87 -27.35 3.91
C GLN A 80 4.03 -26.55 3.30
N LYS A 81 3.79 -25.73 2.27
CA LYS A 81 4.82 -24.91 1.61
C LYS A 81 4.96 -23.49 2.16
N ALA A 82 3.85 -22.92 2.61
CA ALA A 82 3.76 -21.59 3.18
C ALA A 82 3.02 -21.71 4.52
N TYR A 83 3.77 -22.14 5.53
CA TYR A 83 3.27 -22.42 6.86
C TYR A 83 2.70 -21.14 7.50
N GLY A 84 1.46 -21.18 7.98
CA GLY A 84 0.75 -20.02 8.53
C GLY A 84 -0.20 -19.32 7.53
N ILE A 85 -0.17 -19.67 6.24
CA ILE A 85 -1.19 -19.23 5.28
C ILE A 85 -2.49 -20.03 5.47
N THR A 86 -3.62 -19.34 5.39
CA THR A 86 -4.96 -19.97 5.37
C THR A 86 -5.57 -19.87 3.98
N ILE A 87 -6.24 -20.92 3.52
CA ILE A 87 -6.93 -20.94 2.23
C ILE A 87 -8.41 -21.17 2.42
N SER A 88 -9.18 -20.27 1.82
CA SER A 88 -10.58 -20.46 1.59
C SER A 88 -10.86 -21.26 0.33
N GLN A 89 -11.74 -22.25 0.37
CA GLN A 89 -12.17 -23.00 -0.81
C GLN A 89 -13.67 -23.21 -0.84
N ALA A 90 -14.24 -23.20 -2.04
CA ALA A 90 -15.64 -23.51 -2.30
C ALA A 90 -15.82 -24.14 -3.69
N VAL A 91 -16.90 -24.89 -3.86
CA VAL A 91 -17.29 -25.48 -5.14
C VAL A 91 -18.77 -25.22 -5.38
N VAL A 92 -19.13 -24.89 -6.62
CA VAL A 92 -20.52 -24.74 -7.08
C VAL A 92 -20.74 -25.67 -8.28
N GLU A 93 -21.80 -26.47 -8.25
CA GLU A 93 -22.21 -27.31 -9.37
C GLU A 93 -23.03 -26.50 -10.38
N MET A 94 -22.64 -26.52 -11.65
CA MET A 94 -23.29 -25.82 -12.76
C MET A 94 -24.09 -26.84 -13.59
N LYS A 95 -25.40 -26.64 -13.72
CA LYS A 95 -26.28 -27.41 -14.61
C LYS A 95 -26.43 -26.63 -15.92
N ASP A 96 -26.20 -27.28 -17.06
CA ASP A 96 -25.92 -26.64 -18.35
C ASP A 96 -26.91 -25.53 -18.78
N LYS A 97 -26.45 -24.27 -18.72
CA LYS A 97 -26.54 -23.23 -19.77
C LYS A 97 -25.63 -22.04 -19.39
N PHE A 98 -24.88 -21.53 -20.36
CA PHE A 98 -23.90 -20.41 -20.24
C PHE A 98 -24.46 -19.11 -19.61
N VAL A 99 -25.78 -19.00 -19.46
CA VAL A 99 -26.52 -17.88 -18.83
C VAL A 99 -26.34 -17.83 -17.29
N GLU A 100 -25.83 -18.91 -16.68
CA GLU A 100 -25.70 -19.03 -15.21
C GLU A 100 -24.27 -18.83 -14.67
N GLN A 101 -23.26 -18.55 -15.50
CA GLN A 101 -21.88 -18.40 -15.02
C GLN A 101 -21.72 -17.25 -14.03
N LYS A 102 -22.42 -16.13 -14.25
CA LYS A 102 -22.41 -14.99 -13.33
C LYS A 102 -23.04 -15.33 -11.97
N LYS A 103 -24.18 -16.03 -11.98
CA LYS A 103 -24.85 -16.50 -10.76
C LYS A 103 -23.98 -17.51 -10.00
N ALA A 104 -23.36 -18.44 -10.72
CA ALA A 104 -22.44 -19.42 -10.14
C ALA A 104 -21.21 -18.74 -9.51
N ILE A 105 -20.65 -17.69 -10.13
CA ILE A 105 -19.56 -16.90 -9.55
C ILE A 105 -20.04 -16.14 -8.29
N GLU A 106 -21.21 -15.51 -8.33
CA GLU A 106 -21.77 -14.82 -7.16
C GLU A 106 -22.03 -15.78 -5.98
N GLU A 107 -22.55 -16.98 -6.27
CA GLU A 107 -22.73 -18.04 -5.28
C GLU A 107 -21.40 -18.57 -4.74
N LEU A 108 -20.40 -18.74 -5.61
CA LEU A 108 -19.05 -19.14 -5.21
C LEU A 108 -18.42 -18.12 -4.26
N GLU A 109 -18.50 -16.83 -4.58
CA GLU A 109 -18.00 -15.74 -3.76
C GLU A 109 -18.69 -15.70 -2.38
N LYS A 110 -20.00 -15.95 -2.34
CA LYS A 110 -20.75 -16.09 -1.08
C LYS A 110 -20.23 -17.28 -0.27
N ASN A 111 -20.02 -18.44 -0.91
CA ASN A 111 -19.54 -19.65 -0.24
C ASN A 111 -18.09 -19.49 0.27
N LEU A 112 -17.23 -18.82 -0.49
CA LEU A 112 -15.87 -18.47 -0.05
C LEU A 112 -15.90 -17.57 1.19
N LYS A 113 -16.78 -16.56 1.24
CA LYS A 113 -16.98 -15.71 2.43
C LYS A 113 -17.47 -16.51 3.64
N ILE A 114 -18.39 -17.45 3.45
CA ILE A 114 -18.86 -18.32 4.53
C ILE A 114 -17.72 -19.20 5.05
N GLN A 115 -16.99 -19.83 4.14
CA GLN A 115 -15.91 -20.74 4.51
C GLN A 115 -14.71 -19.98 5.11
N ARG A 116 -14.50 -18.70 4.78
CA ARG A 116 -13.54 -17.81 5.47
C ARG A 116 -13.81 -17.65 6.96
N ASN A 117 -15.08 -17.71 7.38
CA ASN A 117 -15.47 -17.62 8.79
C ASN A 117 -15.43 -18.98 9.51
N ARG A 118 -14.99 -20.06 8.85
CA ARG A 118 -14.85 -21.36 9.49
C ARG A 118 -13.42 -21.54 10.01
N PRO A 119 -13.24 -21.88 11.29
CA PRO A 119 -11.92 -22.18 11.83
C PRO A 119 -11.29 -23.35 11.08
N SER A 120 -10.02 -23.21 10.68
CA SER A 120 -9.19 -24.31 10.19
C SER A 120 -8.19 -24.71 11.27
N ILE A 121 -7.87 -25.99 11.36
CA ILE A 121 -6.78 -26.46 12.22
C ILE A 121 -5.47 -26.05 11.55
N PRO A 122 -4.68 -25.16 12.16
CA PRO A 122 -3.42 -24.75 11.57
C PRO A 122 -2.41 -25.88 11.67
N LEU A 123 -1.57 -26.05 10.65
CA LEU A 123 -0.46 -27.00 10.72
C LEU A 123 0.57 -26.57 11.77
N ASP A 124 0.68 -25.27 12.05
CA ASP A 124 1.69 -24.66 12.91
C ASP A 124 1.32 -24.59 14.40
N LEU A 125 0.50 -25.53 14.85
CA LEU A 125 0.09 -25.64 16.24
C LEU A 125 1.29 -25.99 17.13
N SER A 126 1.47 -25.21 18.19
CA SER A 126 2.46 -25.48 19.23
C SER A 126 1.91 -26.42 20.29
N LEU A 127 2.63 -27.50 20.59
CA LEU A 127 2.37 -28.32 21.78
C LEU A 127 3.20 -27.81 22.95
N ASN A 128 2.68 -27.89 24.19
CA ASN A 128 3.34 -27.35 25.39
C ASN A 128 4.71 -27.98 25.71
N ILE A 129 5.08 -29.08 25.05
CA ILE A 129 6.39 -29.74 25.17
C ILE A 129 7.44 -29.18 24.20
N MET A 130 7.05 -28.28 23.29
CA MET A 130 7.93 -27.73 22.26
C MET A 130 8.60 -26.43 22.74
N LYS A 131 9.86 -26.24 22.36
CA LYS A 131 10.54 -24.96 22.53
C LYS A 131 10.05 -23.98 21.46
N LEU A 132 9.66 -22.78 21.88
CA LEU A 132 9.04 -21.78 21.01
C LEU A 132 10.04 -20.70 20.61
N ASN A 133 9.94 -20.24 19.36
CA ASN A 133 10.66 -19.08 18.86
C ASN A 133 10.10 -17.82 19.57
N PRO A 134 10.92 -17.03 20.29
CA PRO A 134 10.45 -15.85 21.00
C PRO A 134 9.78 -14.79 20.12
N ALA A 135 10.13 -14.73 18.83
CA ALA A 135 9.59 -13.75 17.91
C ALA A 135 8.21 -14.14 17.34
N THR A 136 8.01 -15.43 17.06
CA THR A 136 6.80 -15.93 16.36
C THR A 136 5.87 -16.75 17.26
N ALA A 137 6.34 -17.15 18.44
CA ALA A 137 5.68 -18.10 19.35
C ALA A 137 5.37 -19.47 18.70
N LYS A 138 6.08 -19.83 17.61
CA LYS A 138 5.95 -21.09 16.89
C LYS A 138 7.06 -22.09 17.27
N PRO A 139 6.84 -23.41 17.07
CA PRO A 139 7.84 -24.42 17.41
C PRO A 139 9.14 -24.22 16.64
N ILE A 140 10.26 -24.27 17.35
CA ILE A 140 11.59 -24.17 16.75
C ILE A 140 11.92 -25.50 16.07
N VAL A 141 12.43 -25.42 14.84
CA VAL A 141 12.94 -26.58 14.09
C VAL A 141 14.45 -26.56 13.88
N GLU A 142 15.08 -25.38 13.96
CA GLU A 142 16.51 -25.22 13.71
C GLU A 142 17.07 -24.01 14.47
N TYR A 143 18.38 -24.03 14.73
CA TYR A 143 19.15 -22.87 15.18
C TYR A 143 20.18 -22.52 14.12
N ILE A 144 20.15 -21.29 13.63
CA ILE A 144 21.18 -20.78 12.71
C ILE A 144 22.19 -19.94 13.48
N LYS A 145 23.48 -20.12 13.20
CA LYS A 145 24.54 -19.29 13.77
C LYS A 145 24.73 -18.05 12.91
N VAL A 146 24.49 -16.88 13.48
CA VAL A 146 24.80 -15.58 12.87
C VAL A 146 25.79 -14.87 13.77
N LYS A 147 27.04 -14.80 13.33
CA LYS A 147 28.18 -14.40 14.18
C LYS A 147 28.26 -15.34 15.41
N ASP A 148 28.26 -14.80 16.62
CA ASP A 148 28.35 -15.56 17.88
C ASP A 148 26.99 -15.83 18.54
N LYS A 149 25.87 -15.61 17.83
CA LYS A 149 24.52 -15.82 18.37
C LYS A 149 23.79 -16.92 17.60
N GLU A 150 23.16 -17.82 18.36
CA GLU A 150 22.21 -18.80 17.82
C GLU A 150 20.83 -18.16 17.73
N ILE A 151 20.29 -18.12 16.51
CA ILE A 151 18.96 -17.59 16.22
C ILE A 151 18.01 -18.77 16.03
N PRO A 152 16.93 -18.86 16.83
CA PRO A 152 15.92 -19.90 16.66
C PRO A 152 15.09 -19.64 15.41
N ILE A 153 14.81 -20.69 14.65
CA ILE A 153 14.04 -20.64 13.39
C ILE A 153 12.88 -21.63 13.47
N ASP A 154 11.68 -21.15 13.18
CA ASP A 154 10.48 -21.96 12.95
C ASP A 154 10.31 -22.30 11.46
N ILE A 155 9.39 -23.22 11.14
CA ILE A 155 9.18 -23.69 9.76
C ILE A 155 8.82 -22.55 8.80
N ALA A 156 7.92 -21.64 9.21
CA ALA A 156 7.49 -20.54 8.35
C ALA A 156 8.67 -19.60 8.04
N THR A 157 9.45 -19.26 9.06
CA THR A 157 10.67 -18.45 8.92
C THR A 157 11.67 -19.12 7.97
N LYS A 158 11.91 -20.42 8.13
CA LYS A 158 12.80 -21.19 7.24
C LYS A 158 12.32 -21.15 5.78
N GLN A 159 11.04 -21.43 5.54
CA GLN A 159 10.47 -21.42 4.19
C GLN A 159 10.58 -20.05 3.51
N LYS A 160 10.36 -18.96 4.26
CA LYS A 160 10.53 -17.60 3.76
C LYS A 160 11.99 -17.34 3.36
N LEU A 161 12.95 -17.72 4.21
CA LEU A 161 14.36 -17.55 3.90
C LEU A 161 14.80 -18.41 2.70
N ASP A 162 14.35 -19.66 2.61
CA ASP A 162 14.64 -20.55 1.49
C ASP A 162 14.07 -20.03 0.16
N ALA A 163 12.86 -19.47 0.19
CA ALA A 163 12.24 -18.84 -0.99
C ALA A 163 13.03 -17.61 -1.42
N TYR A 164 13.45 -16.77 -0.46
CA TYR A 164 14.28 -15.62 -0.73
C TYR A 164 15.65 -16.01 -1.35
N GLU A 165 16.29 -17.06 -0.86
CA GLU A 165 17.60 -17.47 -1.37
C GLU A 165 17.56 -17.98 -2.82
N LYS A 166 16.40 -18.48 -3.27
CA LYS A 166 16.15 -18.94 -4.64
C LYS A 166 15.84 -17.81 -5.63
N LEU A 167 15.62 -16.59 -5.18
CA LEU A 167 15.34 -15.46 -6.06
C LEU A 167 16.58 -15.08 -6.88
N GLU A 168 16.40 -14.92 -8.19
CA GLU A 168 17.46 -14.45 -9.10
C GLU A 168 17.84 -12.99 -8.81
N ASN A 169 16.85 -12.14 -8.51
CA ASN A 169 17.07 -10.72 -8.22
C ASN A 169 17.08 -10.41 -6.70
N LYS A 170 18.29 -10.29 -6.15
CA LYS A 170 18.60 -9.89 -4.77
C LYS A 170 18.98 -8.40 -4.61
N GLU A 171 18.38 -7.52 -5.40
CA GLU A 171 18.50 -6.05 -5.23
C GLU A 171 17.70 -5.54 -4.04
N ASN A 172 18.20 -4.47 -3.40
CA ASN A 172 17.53 -3.76 -2.29
C ASN A 172 17.11 -4.71 -1.14
N THR A 173 18.05 -5.55 -0.69
CA THR A 173 17.77 -6.69 0.19
C THR A 173 17.99 -6.45 1.67
N ASP A 174 18.40 -5.23 2.01
CA ASP A 174 18.55 -4.78 3.38
C ASP A 174 17.83 -3.44 3.54
N LEU A 175 17.03 -3.33 4.59
CA LEU A 175 16.29 -2.11 4.92
C LEU A 175 17.23 -0.93 5.14
N SER A 176 18.37 -1.18 5.79
CA SER A 176 19.38 -0.14 6.03
C SER A 176 20.00 0.41 4.74
N LYS A 177 20.03 -0.40 3.68
CA LYS A 177 20.50 0.04 2.35
C LYS A 177 19.40 0.72 1.54
N LEU A 178 18.15 0.42 1.85
CA LEU A 178 16.98 1.01 1.22
C LEU A 178 16.59 2.35 1.86
N SER A 179 16.91 2.54 3.14
CA SER A 179 16.68 3.80 3.84
C SER A 179 17.63 4.88 3.33
N ASN A 180 17.15 6.11 3.34
CA ASN A 180 17.99 7.26 3.06
C ASN A 180 18.94 7.57 4.25
N SER A 181 19.79 8.59 4.12
CA SER A 181 20.75 9.02 5.16
C SER A 181 20.07 9.48 6.47
N LYS A 182 18.77 9.83 6.41
CA LYS A 182 17.94 10.12 7.60
C LYS A 182 17.35 8.86 8.26
N ASN A 183 17.74 7.66 7.82
CA ASN A 183 17.18 6.37 8.24
C ASN A 183 15.67 6.25 7.98
N LYS A 184 15.16 6.93 6.94
CA LYS A 184 13.75 6.91 6.56
C LYS A 184 13.49 6.02 5.37
N LEU A 185 12.41 5.26 5.47
CA LEU A 185 11.80 4.42 4.44
C LEU A 185 10.38 4.90 4.16
N ALA A 186 9.84 4.48 3.02
CA ALA A 186 8.43 4.59 2.72
C ALA A 186 7.84 3.21 2.39
N VAL A 187 6.68 2.92 2.98
CA VAL A 187 5.79 1.83 2.55
C VAL A 187 4.68 2.46 1.75
N ILE A 188 4.48 2.00 0.52
CA ILE A 188 3.47 2.53 -0.39
C ILE A 188 2.51 1.39 -0.70
N HIS A 189 1.22 1.64 -0.50
CA HIS A 189 0.15 0.75 -0.90
C HIS A 189 -0.72 1.46 -1.94
N ILE A 190 -0.99 0.81 -3.06
CA ILE A 190 -1.76 1.33 -4.19
C ILE A 190 -2.82 0.29 -4.52
N ASP A 191 -4.05 0.76 -4.70
CA ASP A 191 -5.19 -0.09 -4.99
C ASP A 191 -6.11 0.59 -6.02
N GLY A 192 -6.55 -0.18 -7.01
CA GLY A 192 -7.38 0.25 -8.12
C GLY A 192 -8.77 0.72 -7.70
N ASN A 193 -9.34 1.63 -8.50
CA ASN A 193 -10.68 2.14 -8.30
C ASN A 193 -11.69 1.40 -9.17
N ARG A 194 -12.87 1.14 -8.59
CA ARG A 194 -14.08 0.65 -9.29
C ARG A 194 -13.92 -0.65 -10.09
N LEU A 195 -12.90 -1.46 -9.82
CA LEU A 195 -12.68 -2.72 -10.56
C LEU A 195 -13.86 -3.69 -10.48
N GLY A 196 -14.57 -3.75 -9.35
CA GLY A 196 -15.79 -4.55 -9.25
C GLY A 196 -16.91 -4.09 -10.18
N GLU A 197 -16.97 -2.81 -10.55
CA GLU A 197 -17.94 -2.27 -11.53
C GLU A 197 -17.46 -2.52 -12.95
N VAL A 198 -16.16 -2.33 -13.21
CA VAL A 198 -15.52 -2.66 -14.49
C VAL A 198 -15.74 -4.13 -14.82
N ILE A 199 -15.52 -5.03 -13.86
CA ILE A 199 -15.71 -6.48 -14.01
C ILE A 199 -17.16 -6.83 -14.33
N LYS A 200 -18.15 -6.12 -13.76
CA LYS A 200 -19.58 -6.37 -14.03
C LYS A 200 -19.99 -6.06 -15.46
N ASN A 201 -19.31 -5.11 -16.10
CA ASN A 201 -19.63 -4.59 -17.43
C ASN A 201 -18.62 -5.05 -18.51
N LEU A 202 -17.82 -6.07 -18.21
CA LEU A 202 -16.82 -6.60 -19.13
C LEU A 202 -17.45 -7.15 -20.41
N LYS A 203 -16.91 -6.70 -21.55
CA LYS A 203 -17.17 -7.30 -22.87
C LYS A 203 -16.23 -8.48 -23.17
N THR A 204 -15.05 -8.48 -22.56
CA THR A 204 -14.02 -9.51 -22.72
C THR A 204 -14.11 -10.59 -21.63
N PRO A 205 -13.58 -11.81 -21.88
CA PRO A 205 -13.47 -12.83 -20.84
C PRO A 205 -12.68 -12.33 -19.63
N LEU A 206 -13.12 -12.69 -18.43
CA LEU A 206 -12.48 -12.29 -17.16
C LEU A 206 -10.99 -12.65 -17.12
N SER A 207 -10.61 -13.81 -17.66
CA SER A 207 -9.22 -14.25 -17.71
C SER A 207 -8.33 -13.30 -18.51
N GLU A 208 -8.80 -12.86 -19.67
CA GLU A 208 -8.07 -11.94 -20.55
C GLU A 208 -7.94 -10.56 -19.91
N PHE A 209 -9.01 -10.07 -19.29
CA PHE A 209 -9.00 -8.81 -18.53
C PHE A 209 -7.98 -8.86 -17.39
N SER A 210 -7.98 -9.94 -16.59
CA SER A 210 -7.04 -10.10 -15.47
C SER A 210 -5.58 -10.13 -15.94
N THR A 211 -5.26 -10.83 -17.03
CA THR A 211 -3.90 -10.85 -17.59
C THR A 211 -3.48 -9.46 -18.08
N LYS A 212 -4.34 -8.77 -18.85
CA LYS A 212 -4.05 -7.42 -19.35
C LYS A 212 -3.87 -6.40 -18.23
N LEU A 213 -4.67 -6.50 -17.17
CA LEU A 213 -4.54 -5.64 -15.99
C LEU A 213 -3.20 -5.89 -15.27
N ASP A 214 -2.84 -7.14 -15.06
CA ASP A 214 -1.57 -7.51 -14.43
C ASP A 214 -0.37 -7.03 -15.25
N ASP A 215 -0.43 -7.15 -16.58
CA ASP A 215 0.58 -6.64 -17.51
C ASP A 215 0.65 -5.10 -17.52
N ALA A 216 -0.48 -4.41 -17.37
CA ALA A 216 -0.52 -2.95 -17.24
C ALA A 216 0.15 -2.50 -15.93
N THR A 217 -0.15 -3.17 -14.83
CA THR A 217 0.43 -2.91 -13.51
C THR A 217 1.93 -3.16 -13.46
N LYS A 218 2.39 -4.28 -14.02
CA LYS A 218 3.83 -4.61 -14.11
C LYS A 218 4.59 -3.57 -14.94
N GLU A 219 4.03 -3.14 -16.05
CA GLU A 219 4.66 -2.13 -16.91
C GLU A 219 4.70 -0.76 -16.23
N ALA A 220 3.60 -0.34 -15.60
CA ALA A 220 3.56 0.89 -14.81
C ALA A 220 4.59 0.88 -13.67
N PHE A 221 4.74 -0.26 -12.98
CA PHE A 221 5.77 -0.46 -11.96
C PHE A 221 7.18 -0.37 -12.53
N ARG A 222 7.45 -1.05 -13.66
CA ARG A 222 8.76 -1.06 -14.32
C ARG A 222 9.22 0.35 -14.68
N VAL A 223 8.33 1.16 -15.28
CA VAL A 223 8.63 2.54 -15.65
C VAL A 223 8.85 3.40 -14.41
N ALA A 224 7.97 3.31 -13.41
CA ALA A 224 8.08 4.12 -12.19
C ALA A 224 9.32 3.76 -11.35
N LYS A 225 9.72 2.48 -11.31
CA LYS A 225 10.91 1.99 -10.60
C LYS A 225 12.21 2.51 -11.22
N ASN A 226 12.22 2.92 -12.49
CA ASN A 226 13.45 3.29 -13.19
C ASN A 226 14.25 4.34 -12.40
N ASP A 227 15.54 4.06 -12.19
CA ASP A 227 16.50 4.85 -11.40
C ASP A 227 16.12 5.10 -9.92
N LYS A 228 15.17 4.35 -9.35
CA LYS A 228 14.71 4.51 -7.96
C LYS A 228 14.99 3.27 -7.13
N LYS A 229 15.40 3.49 -5.88
CA LYS A 229 15.57 2.43 -4.88
C LYS A 229 14.21 1.97 -4.35
N VAL A 230 13.59 1.05 -5.07
CA VAL A 230 12.27 0.48 -4.76
C VAL A 230 12.37 -1.05 -4.75
N ARG A 231 11.72 -1.69 -3.78
CA ARG A 231 11.53 -3.13 -3.69
C ARG A 231 10.03 -3.44 -3.74
N GLU A 232 9.63 -4.22 -4.74
CA GLU A 232 8.28 -4.78 -4.78
C GLU A 232 8.09 -5.81 -3.67
N ILE A 233 6.94 -5.72 -2.98
CA ILE A 233 6.50 -6.75 -2.04
C ILE A 233 5.24 -7.42 -2.58
N ILE A 234 4.21 -6.66 -2.95
CA ILE A 234 3.02 -7.18 -3.62
C ILE A 234 2.91 -6.45 -4.95
N LEU A 235 2.78 -7.20 -6.04
CA LEU A 235 2.60 -6.67 -7.39
C LEU A 235 1.71 -7.66 -8.14
N GLY A 236 0.40 -7.46 -8.08
CA GLY A 236 -0.54 -8.38 -8.73
C GLY A 236 -1.92 -7.76 -8.93
N GLY A 237 -2.44 -7.85 -10.16
CA GLY A 237 -3.71 -7.22 -10.52
C GLY A 237 -3.65 -5.73 -10.25
N ASP A 238 -4.49 -5.24 -9.35
CA ASP A 238 -4.59 -3.83 -8.94
C ASP A 238 -4.01 -3.52 -7.56
N ASP A 239 -3.61 -4.54 -6.80
CA ASP A 239 -3.01 -4.40 -5.48
C ASP A 239 -1.48 -4.36 -5.61
N VAL A 240 -0.90 -3.23 -5.20
CA VAL A 240 0.53 -3.00 -5.24
C VAL A 240 0.99 -2.51 -3.88
N THR A 241 1.94 -3.24 -3.29
CA THR A 241 2.62 -2.82 -2.05
C THR A 241 4.12 -2.84 -2.27
N VAL A 242 4.78 -1.72 -2.02
CA VAL A 242 6.22 -1.55 -2.24
C VAL A 242 6.89 -0.91 -1.04
N ILE A 243 8.17 -1.21 -0.86
CA ILE A 243 9.03 -0.53 0.12
C ILE A 243 10.09 0.23 -0.67
N CYS A 244 10.33 1.49 -0.35
CA CYS A 244 11.35 2.27 -1.03
C CYS A 244 12.08 3.24 -0.12
N ASP A 245 13.17 3.79 -0.66
CA ASP A 245 13.82 4.99 -0.12
C ASP A 245 12.79 6.13 -0.04
N ALA A 246 12.75 6.83 1.09
CA ALA A 246 11.79 7.91 1.33
C ALA A 246 11.90 9.05 0.30
N ASN A 247 13.10 9.32 -0.23
CA ASN A 247 13.33 10.34 -1.26
C ASN A 247 12.57 10.01 -2.56
N ASN A 248 12.42 8.72 -2.87
CA ASN A 248 11.82 8.26 -4.12
C ASN A 248 10.29 8.14 -4.05
N ALA A 249 9.69 8.17 -2.85
CA ALA A 249 8.31 7.73 -2.63
C ALA A 249 7.26 8.54 -3.40
N LEU A 250 7.33 9.88 -3.32
CA LEU A 250 6.37 10.76 -4.00
C LEU A 250 6.52 10.70 -5.52
N ALA A 251 7.76 10.72 -6.03
CA ALA A 251 8.05 10.65 -7.46
C ALA A 251 7.60 9.30 -8.04
N PHE A 252 7.99 8.19 -7.39
CA PHE A 252 7.57 6.84 -7.76
C PHE A 252 6.05 6.73 -7.80
N THR A 253 5.35 7.15 -6.74
CA THR A 253 3.89 7.03 -6.67
C THR A 253 3.20 7.84 -7.77
N LYS A 254 3.65 9.08 -8.00
CA LYS A 254 3.12 9.93 -9.09
C LYS A 254 3.31 9.28 -10.46
N GLU A 255 4.52 8.79 -10.74
CA GLU A 255 4.83 8.13 -12.01
C GLU A 255 4.07 6.82 -12.18
N PHE A 256 3.93 6.03 -11.12
CA PHE A 256 3.14 4.80 -11.15
C PHE A 256 1.67 5.09 -11.50
N LEU A 257 1.03 6.04 -10.81
CA LEU A 257 -0.37 6.38 -11.06
C LEU A 257 -0.60 6.89 -12.49
N ASP A 258 0.32 7.73 -13.00
CA ASP A 258 0.25 8.24 -14.38
C ASP A 258 0.42 7.15 -15.43
N ASN A 259 1.41 6.26 -15.24
CA ASN A 259 1.63 5.15 -16.16
C ASN A 259 0.53 4.10 -16.05
N PHE A 260 -0.02 3.84 -14.87
CA PHE A 260 -1.12 2.90 -14.68
C PHE A 260 -2.38 3.35 -15.43
N GLU A 261 -2.75 4.64 -15.34
CA GLU A 261 -3.87 5.19 -16.11
C GLU A 261 -3.65 5.02 -17.62
N LYS A 262 -2.44 5.33 -18.12
CA LYS A 262 -2.10 5.20 -19.54
C LYS A 262 -2.12 3.75 -20.03
N GLN A 263 -1.48 2.85 -19.29
CA GLN A 263 -1.37 1.44 -19.65
C GLN A 263 -2.72 0.73 -19.62
N THR A 264 -3.59 1.09 -18.67
CA THR A 264 -4.95 0.52 -18.61
C THR A 264 -5.84 1.08 -19.71
N GLU A 265 -5.75 2.37 -20.04
CA GLU A 265 -6.44 2.96 -21.19
C GLU A 265 -6.04 2.29 -22.50
N GLU A 266 -4.74 2.02 -22.71
CA GLU A 266 -4.21 1.38 -23.92
C GLU A 266 -4.55 -0.12 -24.00
N LYS A 267 -4.39 -0.89 -22.91
CA LYS A 267 -4.53 -2.35 -22.95
C LYS A 267 -5.96 -2.85 -22.72
N LEU A 268 -6.78 -2.09 -21.99
CA LEU A 268 -8.13 -2.51 -21.55
C LEU A 268 -9.25 -1.71 -22.22
N ASP A 269 -8.92 -0.75 -23.10
CA ASP A 269 -9.86 0.23 -23.69
C ASP A 269 -10.68 0.98 -22.62
N SER A 270 -10.15 1.04 -21.40
CA SER A 270 -10.82 1.63 -20.24
C SER A 270 -9.75 2.18 -19.31
N LYS A 271 -9.77 3.50 -19.12
CA LYS A 271 -8.93 4.18 -18.16
C LYS A 271 -9.31 3.79 -16.74
N ILE A 272 -8.44 3.07 -16.05
CA ILE A 272 -8.62 2.68 -14.64
C ILE A 272 -7.77 3.61 -13.77
N THR A 273 -8.40 4.20 -12.76
CA THR A 273 -7.71 5.06 -11.79
C THR A 273 -7.31 4.24 -10.56
N ALA A 274 -6.35 4.72 -9.78
CA ALA A 274 -5.91 4.07 -8.55
C ALA A 274 -5.61 5.09 -7.45
N CYS A 275 -5.82 4.70 -6.20
CA CYS A 275 -5.47 5.52 -5.06
C CYS A 275 -4.26 4.94 -4.35
N ALA A 276 -3.43 5.80 -3.76
CA ALA A 276 -2.24 5.39 -3.05
C ALA A 276 -2.19 5.96 -1.63
N GLY A 277 -1.64 5.19 -0.70
CA GLY A 277 -1.28 5.63 0.64
C GLY A 277 0.21 5.41 0.88
N ILE A 278 0.89 6.41 1.44
CA ILE A 278 2.33 6.37 1.71
C ILE A 278 2.57 6.55 3.21
N ALA A 279 3.13 5.54 3.86
CA ALA A 279 3.59 5.64 5.24
C ALA A 279 5.11 5.81 5.27
N PHE A 280 5.60 6.96 5.75
CA PHE A 280 7.03 7.14 6.01
C PHE A 280 7.36 6.67 7.42
N THR A 281 8.47 5.95 7.56
CA THR A 281 8.87 5.37 8.84
C THR A 281 10.37 5.19 8.96
N ASN A 282 10.85 4.91 10.17
CA ASN A 282 12.25 4.58 10.40
C ASN A 282 12.52 3.10 10.06
N ASP A 283 13.75 2.76 9.70
CA ASP A 283 14.20 1.40 9.35
C ASP A 283 13.86 0.31 10.40
N LYS A 284 13.84 0.66 11.69
CA LYS A 284 13.54 -0.24 12.82
C LYS A 284 12.08 -0.28 13.23
N TYR A 285 11.23 0.55 12.65
CA TYR A 285 9.83 0.60 13.01
C TYR A 285 9.09 -0.67 12.54
N PRO A 286 8.09 -1.18 13.29
CA PRO A 286 7.37 -2.38 12.88
C PRO A 286 6.61 -2.21 11.55
N PHE A 287 6.88 -3.07 10.57
CA PHE A 287 6.32 -2.95 9.22
C PHE A 287 4.81 -3.15 9.17
N HIS A 288 4.26 -4.05 9.99
CA HIS A 288 2.82 -4.28 10.02
C HIS A 288 2.04 -2.98 10.32
N TYR A 289 2.55 -2.10 11.19
CA TYR A 289 1.93 -0.80 11.44
C TYR A 289 2.09 0.15 10.25
N ALA A 290 3.26 0.17 9.60
CA ALA A 290 3.49 1.02 8.44
C ALA A 290 2.60 0.62 7.24
N VAL A 291 2.43 -0.69 7.03
CA VAL A 291 1.53 -1.25 6.00
C VAL A 291 0.07 -0.92 6.34
N SER A 292 -0.35 -1.14 7.60
CA SER A 292 -1.70 -0.80 8.05
C SER A 292 -2.02 0.68 7.82
N LEU A 293 -1.08 1.58 8.14
CA LEU A 293 -1.25 3.00 7.86
C LEU A 293 -1.31 3.30 6.36
N ALA A 294 -0.43 2.70 5.55
CA ALA A 294 -0.45 2.91 4.09
C ALA A 294 -1.79 2.45 3.47
N GLU A 295 -2.35 1.33 3.92
CA GLU A 295 -3.68 0.89 3.52
C GLU A 295 -4.80 1.84 3.96
N GLU A 296 -4.75 2.32 5.20
CA GLU A 296 -5.76 3.26 5.70
C GLU A 296 -5.71 4.59 4.94
N LEU A 297 -4.51 5.12 4.68
CA LEU A 297 -4.32 6.31 3.85
C LEU A 297 -4.84 6.09 2.42
N CYS A 298 -4.63 4.91 1.84
CA CYS A 298 -5.21 4.56 0.54
C CYS A 298 -6.74 4.53 0.59
N LYS A 299 -7.33 3.92 1.63
CA LYS A 299 -8.80 3.90 1.85
C LYS A 299 -9.37 5.31 2.02
N GLU A 300 -8.68 6.20 2.73
CA GLU A 300 -9.09 7.59 2.86
C GLU A 300 -8.95 8.36 1.53
N ALA A 301 -7.85 8.17 0.80
CA ALA A 301 -7.68 8.73 -0.53
C ALA A 301 -8.83 8.32 -1.47
N LYS A 302 -9.27 7.05 -1.41
CA LYS A 302 -10.45 6.56 -2.13
C LYS A 302 -11.75 7.24 -1.72
N LYS A 303 -11.91 7.59 -0.43
CA LYS A 303 -13.08 8.35 0.06
C LYS A 303 -13.06 9.78 -0.49
N HIS A 304 -11.91 10.46 -0.44
CA HIS A 304 -11.74 11.81 -0.99
C HIS A 304 -12.04 11.87 -2.49
N SER A 305 -11.49 10.93 -3.27
CA SER A 305 -11.68 10.91 -4.72
C SER A 305 -13.02 10.34 -5.18
N LYS A 306 -13.85 9.81 -4.25
CA LYS A 306 -15.06 9.02 -4.57
C LYS A 306 -14.77 7.88 -5.56
N ARG A 307 -13.52 7.40 -5.59
CA ARG A 307 -12.99 6.41 -6.53
C ARG A 307 -13.10 6.84 -8.00
N GLU A 308 -13.02 8.14 -8.29
CA GLU A 308 -13.14 8.72 -9.65
C GLU A 308 -11.81 9.13 -10.24
N SER A 309 -10.82 9.38 -9.40
CA SER A 309 -9.56 9.98 -9.81
C SER A 309 -8.41 9.35 -9.06
N SER A 310 -7.26 9.28 -9.72
CA SER A 310 -6.04 8.86 -9.06
C SER A 310 -5.53 9.95 -8.13
N CYS A 311 -5.25 9.56 -6.90
CA CYS A 311 -4.77 10.47 -5.87
C CYS A 311 -3.96 9.71 -4.82
N LEU A 312 -3.17 10.44 -4.05
CA LEU A 312 -2.42 9.88 -2.94
C LEU A 312 -2.64 10.67 -1.65
N MET A 313 -2.47 9.98 -0.53
CA MET A 313 -2.29 10.55 0.80
C MET A 313 -1.03 9.98 1.41
N PHE A 314 -0.40 10.71 2.32
CA PHE A 314 0.81 10.27 2.98
C PHE A 314 0.86 10.73 4.42
N HIS A 315 1.67 10.05 5.23
CA HIS A 315 1.95 10.48 6.59
C HIS A 315 3.30 9.95 7.08
N ASN A 316 4.03 10.77 7.83
CA ASN A 316 5.26 10.36 8.52
C ASN A 316 4.98 9.92 9.95
N ILE A 317 5.18 8.63 10.23
CA ILE A 317 4.98 8.05 11.56
C ILE A 317 6.03 8.62 12.53
N GLN A 318 5.55 9.28 13.57
CA GLN A 318 6.37 9.81 14.67
C GLN A 318 6.06 9.15 16.02
N SER A 319 4.83 8.66 16.22
CA SER A 319 4.41 8.00 17.44
C SER A 319 4.61 6.48 17.38
N SER A 320 4.65 5.86 18.56
CA SER A 320 4.98 4.43 18.72
C SER A 320 3.79 3.49 18.52
N ASN A 321 2.56 4.00 18.39
CA ASN A 321 1.36 3.16 18.36
C ASN A 321 0.28 3.72 17.42
N PHE A 322 0.24 3.22 16.19
CA PHE A 322 -0.84 3.49 15.25
C PHE A 322 -2.04 2.56 15.54
N GLN A 323 -3.21 3.15 15.84
CA GLN A 323 -4.46 2.38 16.01
C GLN A 323 -5.33 2.42 14.76
N ASN A 324 -5.71 3.62 14.35
CA ASN A 324 -6.42 3.90 13.11
C ASN A 324 -6.26 5.39 12.77
N TRP A 325 -6.46 5.74 11.51
CA TRP A 325 -6.25 7.06 10.93
C TRP A 325 -7.22 8.10 11.48
N SER A 326 -8.49 7.75 11.69
CA SER A 326 -9.49 8.71 12.17
C SER A 326 -9.15 9.21 13.57
N LYS A 327 -8.75 8.30 14.46
CA LYS A 327 -8.30 8.62 15.80
C LYS A 327 -6.96 9.34 15.77
N PHE A 328 -6.05 8.93 14.88
CA PHE A 328 -4.78 9.61 14.69
C PHE A 328 -4.97 11.09 14.29
N VAL A 329 -5.95 11.36 13.42
CA VAL A 329 -6.30 12.74 13.06
C VAL A 329 -6.82 13.53 14.26
N GLU A 330 -7.71 12.93 15.04
CA GLU A 330 -8.30 13.58 16.21
C GLU A 330 -7.25 13.87 17.30
N ASP A 331 -6.37 12.92 17.57
CA ASP A 331 -5.41 12.95 18.67
C ASP A 331 -4.15 13.77 18.31
N GLU A 332 -3.63 13.62 17.08
CA GLU A 332 -2.31 14.17 16.70
C GLU A 332 -2.37 15.25 15.61
N LEU A 333 -3.37 15.23 14.71
CA LEU A 333 -3.44 16.13 13.55
C LEU A 333 -4.52 17.20 13.65
N THR A 334 -5.09 17.42 14.83
CA THR A 334 -6.10 18.46 15.04
C THR A 334 -5.61 19.49 16.05
N ILE A 335 -5.41 20.72 15.59
CA ILE A 335 -5.18 21.89 16.45
C ILE A 335 -6.54 22.42 16.90
N LYS A 336 -6.80 22.40 18.20
CA LYS A 336 -7.94 23.10 18.82
C LYS A 336 -7.40 24.31 19.55
N ASN A 337 -7.47 25.48 18.92
CA ASN A 337 -7.12 26.74 19.56
C ASN A 337 -8.39 27.53 19.95
N ASN A 338 -8.18 28.69 20.54
CA ASN A 338 -9.20 29.60 21.05
C ASN A 338 -10.16 30.19 19.98
N LYS A 339 -9.89 30.01 18.68
CA LYS A 339 -10.79 30.46 17.60
C LYS A 339 -11.24 29.35 16.65
N HIS A 340 -10.33 28.46 16.26
CA HIS A 340 -10.53 27.53 15.15
C HIS A 340 -10.13 26.10 15.53
N THR A 341 -10.75 25.15 14.84
CA THR A 341 -10.30 23.76 14.79
C THR A 341 -9.62 23.54 13.45
N ILE A 342 -8.30 23.44 13.45
CA ILE A 342 -7.48 23.33 12.25
C ILE A 342 -6.97 21.90 12.13
N ARG A 343 -7.19 21.29 10.96
CA ARG A 343 -6.70 19.95 10.62
C ARG A 343 -5.38 20.04 9.87
N LEU A 344 -4.41 19.26 10.32
CA LEU A 344 -3.06 19.15 9.76
C LEU A 344 -2.96 18.08 8.68
N ASP A 345 -4.04 17.34 8.42
CA ASP A 345 -4.17 16.50 7.24
C ASP A 345 -4.82 17.28 6.09
N PHE A 346 -4.02 17.81 5.16
CA PHE A 346 -4.54 18.62 4.05
C PHE A 346 -5.48 17.82 3.12
N GLY A 347 -5.42 16.49 3.18
CA GLY A 347 -6.24 15.55 2.43
C GLY A 347 -5.51 15.00 1.19
N ALA A 348 -6.28 14.48 0.23
CA ALA A 348 -5.70 13.86 -0.96
C ALA A 348 -5.07 14.88 -1.92
N TYR A 349 -3.93 14.48 -2.50
CA TYR A 349 -3.28 15.12 -3.63
C TYR A 349 -3.56 14.33 -4.91
N TYR A 350 -4.11 14.98 -5.92
CA TYR A 350 -4.64 14.35 -7.14
C TYR A 350 -3.62 14.34 -8.26
N LEU A 351 -3.72 13.34 -9.15
CA LEU A 351 -2.87 13.28 -10.32
C LEU A 351 -3.22 14.41 -11.30
N ASN A 352 -4.47 14.45 -11.79
CA ASN A 352 -4.90 15.36 -12.86
C ASN A 352 -6.32 15.94 -12.68
N THR A 353 -6.90 15.94 -11.48
CA THR A 353 -8.27 16.44 -11.25
C THR A 353 -8.33 17.97 -11.21
N GLU A 354 -9.33 18.56 -11.86
CA GLU A 354 -9.55 20.01 -11.86
C GLU A 354 -9.97 20.54 -10.48
N LYS A 355 -9.53 21.76 -10.14
CA LYS A 355 -9.83 22.45 -8.87
C LYS A 355 -9.43 21.69 -7.61
N GLN A 356 -8.61 20.65 -7.74
CA GLN A 356 -8.04 19.90 -6.63
C GLN A 356 -6.53 20.12 -6.54
N ALA A 357 -5.99 19.97 -5.33
CA ALA A 357 -4.55 20.05 -5.09
C ALA A 357 -3.83 18.93 -5.84
N LYS A 358 -2.91 19.28 -6.75
CA LYS A 358 -2.21 18.29 -7.57
C LYS A 358 -0.91 17.81 -6.93
N ILE A 359 -0.55 16.55 -7.16
CA ILE A 359 0.71 15.96 -6.68
C ILE A 359 1.92 16.75 -7.23
N LYS A 360 1.89 17.12 -8.51
CA LYS A 360 2.96 17.91 -9.14
C LYS A 360 3.17 19.25 -8.46
N ASP A 361 2.10 19.97 -8.15
CA ASP A 361 2.17 21.30 -7.56
C ASP A 361 2.60 21.25 -6.09
N PHE A 362 2.20 20.19 -5.37
CA PHE A 362 2.71 19.88 -4.04
C PHE A 362 4.22 19.58 -4.06
N ILE A 363 4.69 18.71 -4.95
CA ILE A 363 6.13 18.40 -5.09
C ILE A 363 6.93 19.69 -5.39
N ASN A 364 6.45 20.53 -6.32
CA ASN A 364 7.11 21.80 -6.62
C ASN A 364 7.20 22.72 -5.39
N SER A 365 6.18 22.71 -4.54
CA SER A 365 6.16 23.51 -3.30
C SER A 365 7.17 22.97 -2.27
N VAL A 366 7.26 21.64 -2.13
CA VAL A 366 8.27 20.99 -1.28
C VAL A 366 9.68 21.35 -1.76
N GLU A 367 9.96 21.21 -3.06
CA GLU A 367 11.26 21.53 -3.63
C GLU A 367 11.61 23.01 -3.48
N ALA A 368 10.63 23.92 -3.64
CA ALA A 368 10.84 25.33 -3.36
C ALA A 368 11.28 25.56 -1.91
N TYR A 369 10.61 24.93 -0.93
CA TYR A 369 11.01 25.06 0.47
C TYR A 369 12.37 24.40 0.79
N LYS A 370 12.84 23.42 0.01
CA LYS A 370 14.19 22.86 0.21
C LYS A 370 15.32 23.84 -0.06
N CYS A 371 15.09 24.87 -0.89
CA CYS A 371 16.11 25.86 -1.21
C CYS A 371 16.60 26.62 0.03
N ASP A 372 17.87 27.03 0.00
CA ASP A 372 18.47 27.85 1.03
C ASP A 372 17.71 29.18 1.22
N GLY A 373 17.73 29.71 2.44
CA GLY A 373 17.00 30.92 2.82
C GLY A 373 15.51 30.71 3.09
N SER A 374 14.98 29.49 2.91
CA SER A 374 13.56 29.20 3.16
C SER A 374 13.18 29.32 4.64
N PRO A 375 11.95 29.80 4.95
CA PRO A 375 11.54 30.04 6.33
C PRO A 375 11.12 28.76 7.09
N ILE A 376 11.58 27.56 6.71
CA ILE A 376 11.15 26.27 7.29
C ILE A 376 11.19 26.28 8.82
N SER A 377 12.33 26.66 9.41
CA SER A 377 12.49 26.67 10.87
C SER A 377 11.49 27.60 11.55
N ARG A 378 11.17 28.73 10.91
CA ARG A 378 10.18 29.68 11.43
C ARG A 378 8.75 29.20 11.21
N LEU A 379 8.47 28.49 10.12
CA LEU A 379 7.17 27.85 9.88
C LEU A 379 6.88 26.74 10.91
N ARG A 380 7.91 26.03 11.39
CA ARG A 380 7.74 25.11 12.54
C ARG A 380 7.37 25.87 13.80
N SER A 381 8.02 26.99 14.09
CA SER A 381 7.66 27.85 15.22
C SER A 381 6.24 28.43 15.07
N TRP A 382 5.84 28.78 13.84
CA TRP A 382 4.49 29.23 13.53
C TRP A 382 3.45 28.15 13.83
N LEU A 383 3.67 26.90 13.43
CA LEU A 383 2.78 25.80 13.81
C LEU A 383 2.69 25.63 15.32
N SER A 384 3.83 25.66 16.04
CA SER A 384 3.85 25.57 17.50
C SER A 384 3.09 26.71 18.19
N GLU A 385 3.11 27.92 17.62
CA GLU A 385 2.34 29.05 18.15
C GLU A 385 0.85 28.95 17.78
N LEU A 386 0.53 28.40 16.60
CA LEU A 386 -0.84 28.15 16.15
C LEU A 386 -1.59 27.18 17.06
N TYR A 387 -0.89 26.24 17.69
CA TYR A 387 -1.44 25.38 18.75
C TYR A 387 -1.88 26.16 20.00
N LYS A 388 -1.30 27.33 20.26
CA LYS A 388 -1.55 28.13 21.47
C LYS A 388 -2.55 29.25 21.21
N ASP A 389 -2.27 30.09 20.21
CA ASP A 389 -3.02 31.32 19.98
C ASP A 389 -2.97 31.77 18.51
N ASP A 390 -4.15 32.01 17.93
CA ASP A 390 -4.32 32.42 16.53
C ASP A 390 -3.77 33.84 16.24
N ILE A 391 -3.90 34.76 17.19
CA ILE A 391 -3.47 36.16 17.01
C ILE A 391 -1.94 36.25 16.99
N ASN A 392 -1.28 35.56 17.90
CA ASN A 392 0.18 35.48 17.95
C ASN A 392 0.74 34.73 16.74
N ALA A 393 0.08 33.63 16.32
CA ALA A 393 0.47 32.92 15.11
C ALA A 393 0.42 33.84 13.88
N LYS A 394 -0.62 34.69 13.76
CA LYS A 394 -0.71 35.67 12.67
C LYS A 394 0.42 36.71 12.73
N LYS A 395 0.68 37.31 13.89
CA LYS A 395 1.80 38.26 14.07
C LYS A 395 3.15 37.63 13.77
N LEU A 396 3.33 36.36 14.14
CA LEU A 396 4.55 35.62 13.84
C LEU A 396 4.70 35.38 12.33
N LEU A 397 3.60 35.08 11.63
CA LEU A 397 3.60 34.93 10.18
C LEU A 397 3.96 36.26 9.47
N ASP A 398 3.35 37.38 9.87
CA ASP A 398 3.69 38.71 9.33
C ASP A 398 5.19 39.00 9.49
N ARG A 399 5.73 38.72 10.68
CA ARG A 399 7.16 38.88 10.97
C ARG A 399 8.04 37.96 10.11
N ILE A 400 7.61 36.72 9.84
CA ILE A 400 8.34 35.81 8.96
C ILE A 400 8.43 36.41 7.56
N ASN A 401 7.32 36.96 7.06
CA ASN A 401 7.22 37.55 5.73
C ASN A 401 8.07 38.83 5.61
N ASP A 402 8.13 39.66 6.65
CA ASP A 402 9.01 40.83 6.68
C ASP A 402 10.49 40.44 6.62
N ILE A 403 10.90 39.44 7.38
CA ILE A 403 12.31 39.03 7.41
C ILE A 403 12.72 38.38 6.08
N THR A 404 11.87 37.57 5.46
CA THR A 404 12.18 36.96 4.15
C THR A 404 12.23 38.00 3.04
N LYS A 405 11.40 39.04 3.10
CA LYS A 405 11.49 40.20 2.19
C LYS A 405 12.81 40.95 2.36
N GLN A 406 13.30 41.11 3.59
CA GLN A 406 14.54 41.83 3.89
C GLN A 406 15.80 41.04 3.51
N SER A 407 15.82 39.71 3.69
CA SER A 407 17.00 38.91 3.36
C SER A 407 17.23 38.80 1.84
N GLY A 408 16.17 38.84 1.03
CA GLY A 408 16.26 38.68 -0.43
C GLY A 408 16.60 37.27 -0.91
N GLU A 409 16.99 36.37 0.01
CA GLU A 409 17.34 34.96 -0.24
C GLU A 409 16.11 34.09 -0.55
N TRP A 410 14.91 34.56 -0.22
CA TRP A 410 13.65 33.83 -0.41
C TRP A 410 12.65 34.62 -1.26
N ASN A 411 12.16 34.00 -2.34
CA ASN A 411 11.22 34.64 -3.24
C ASN A 411 9.76 34.31 -2.89
N ASN A 412 9.12 35.18 -2.09
CA ASN A 412 7.71 35.03 -1.71
C ASN A 412 6.75 35.00 -2.90
N CYS A 413 7.05 35.70 -4.00
CA CYS A 413 6.18 35.71 -5.19
C CYS A 413 6.17 34.36 -5.92
N ILE A 414 7.31 33.65 -5.97
CA ILE A 414 7.36 32.29 -6.51
C ILE A 414 6.59 31.35 -5.59
N MET A 415 6.76 31.48 -4.28
CA MET A 415 6.06 30.63 -3.31
C MET A 415 4.54 30.84 -3.37
N ASP A 416 4.07 32.08 -3.49
CA ASP A 416 2.65 32.39 -3.67
C ASP A 416 2.08 31.66 -4.87
N LYS A 417 2.76 31.72 -6.01
CA LYS A 417 2.33 31.02 -7.22
C LYS A 417 2.26 29.50 -7.02
N ASN A 418 3.15 28.94 -6.22
CA ASN A 418 3.15 27.50 -5.92
C ASN A 418 2.00 27.13 -4.97
N LEU A 419 1.79 27.90 -3.90
CA LEU A 419 0.69 27.71 -2.96
C LEU A 419 -0.68 27.89 -3.64
N GLN A 420 -0.84 28.90 -4.48
CA GLN A 420 -2.07 29.16 -5.24
C GLN A 420 -2.43 28.02 -6.20
N LYS A 421 -1.45 27.26 -6.69
CA LYS A 421 -1.69 26.05 -7.49
C LYS A 421 -2.18 24.87 -6.65
N ILE A 422 -1.84 24.81 -5.36
CA ILE A 422 -2.39 23.83 -4.42
C ILE A 422 -3.84 24.20 -4.08
N ASN A 423 -4.08 25.45 -3.70
CA ASN A 423 -5.39 26.03 -3.49
C ASN A 423 -5.32 27.55 -3.73
N GLN A 424 -6.24 28.10 -4.53
CA GLN A 424 -6.23 29.50 -4.95
C GLN A 424 -6.27 30.50 -3.79
N GLU A 425 -6.81 30.10 -2.63
CA GLU A 425 -6.89 30.93 -1.42
C GLU A 425 -5.55 31.00 -0.65
N LEU A 426 -4.59 30.12 -0.94
CA LEU A 426 -3.31 30.10 -0.23
C LEU A 426 -2.34 31.17 -0.75
N SER A 427 -1.61 31.78 0.17
CA SER A 427 -0.48 32.67 -0.10
C SER A 427 0.49 32.64 1.09
N HIS A 428 1.65 33.30 0.98
CA HIS A 428 2.58 33.48 2.08
C HIS A 428 1.95 34.20 3.29
N ASP A 429 0.90 35.02 3.06
CA ASP A 429 0.13 35.69 4.11
C ASP A 429 -1.07 34.86 4.61
N THR A 430 -1.55 33.89 3.82
CA THR A 430 -2.73 33.07 4.13
C THR A 430 -2.40 31.58 3.96
N LEU A 431 -1.98 30.93 5.04
CA LEU A 431 -1.54 29.53 5.05
C LEU A 431 -2.63 28.53 5.47
N ILE A 432 -3.83 29.01 5.79
CA ILE A 432 -4.97 28.21 6.27
C ILE A 432 -6.15 28.49 5.34
N VAL A 433 -6.79 27.43 4.85
CA VAL A 433 -7.92 27.49 3.92
C VAL A 433 -9.02 26.54 4.31
N LYS A 434 -10.25 26.81 3.88
CA LYS A 434 -11.37 25.88 4.09
C LYS A 434 -11.34 24.76 3.06
N LYS A 435 -11.24 23.52 3.53
CA LYS A 435 -11.27 22.32 2.69
C LYS A 435 -11.90 21.16 3.46
N ASP A 436 -12.77 20.39 2.79
CA ASP A 436 -13.49 19.26 3.37
C ASP A 436 -14.32 19.63 4.63
N ALA A 437 -14.86 20.86 4.69
CA ALA A 437 -15.56 21.44 5.84
C ALA A 437 -14.71 21.74 7.09
N TYR A 438 -13.38 21.72 6.98
CA TYR A 438 -12.45 22.09 8.05
C TYR A 438 -11.48 23.19 7.58
N ASP A 439 -10.93 23.93 8.53
CA ASP A 439 -9.75 24.76 8.27
C ASP A 439 -8.52 23.84 8.17
N LYS A 440 -7.76 23.94 7.08
CA LYS A 440 -6.63 23.05 6.78
C LYS A 440 -5.41 23.84 6.31
N THR A 441 -4.23 23.30 6.56
CA THR A 441 -2.96 23.86 6.07
C THR A 441 -2.09 22.80 5.40
N PRO A 442 -1.55 23.05 4.20
CA PRO A 442 -0.58 22.14 3.56
C PRO A 442 0.83 22.29 4.14
N ILE A 443 1.07 23.28 5.00
CA ILE A 443 2.40 23.54 5.55
C ILE A 443 2.89 22.40 6.43
N TYR A 444 1.99 21.76 7.18
CA TYR A 444 2.36 20.58 7.96
C TYR A 444 2.80 19.42 7.07
N ASP A 445 2.04 19.11 6.01
CA ASP A 445 2.40 18.12 5.00
C ASP A 445 3.77 18.39 4.37
N ILE A 446 4.04 19.64 3.99
CA ILE A 446 5.35 20.05 3.45
C ILE A 446 6.46 19.78 4.48
N LEU A 447 6.26 20.19 5.73
CA LEU A 447 7.23 19.97 6.81
C LEU A 447 7.45 18.48 7.10
N GLN A 448 6.42 17.64 6.98
CA GLN A 448 6.55 16.20 7.09
C GLN A 448 7.48 15.65 6.01
N ILE A 449 7.26 16.01 4.75
CA ILE A 449 8.09 15.54 3.63
C ILE A 449 9.53 16.04 3.77
N LEU A 450 9.74 17.30 4.15
CA LEU A 450 11.08 17.85 4.39
C LEU A 450 11.80 17.15 5.55
N SER A 451 11.05 16.66 6.55
CA SER A 451 11.63 15.90 7.66
C SER A 451 12.11 14.51 7.25
N VAL A 452 11.49 13.89 6.24
CA VAL A 452 11.80 12.52 5.82
C VAL A 452 12.65 12.42 4.56
N THR A 453 12.66 13.45 3.72
CA THR A 453 13.41 13.48 2.45
C THR A 453 14.65 14.36 2.54
N GLU A 454 15.62 14.09 1.69
CA GLU A 454 16.86 14.85 1.56
C GLU A 454 16.74 15.96 0.53
N ALA A 455 17.60 16.98 0.66
CA ALA A 455 17.90 17.88 -0.43
C ALA A 455 18.83 17.12 -1.40
N ASN A 456 18.49 17.14 -2.67
CA ASN A 456 19.30 16.51 -3.73
C ASN A 456 20.54 17.34 -4.05
#